data_AF-A0A915EHG6-F1
#
_entry.id   AF-A0A915EHG6-F1
#
_cell.length_a   1.000
_cell.length_b   1.000
_cell.length_c   1.000
_cell.angle_alpha   90.00
_cell.angle_beta   90.00
_cell.angle_gamma   90.00
#
_symmetry.space_group_name_H-M   'P 1'
#
loop_
_entity.id
_entity.type
_entity.pdbx_description
1 polymer ?
#
loop_
_entity_poly.entity_id
_entity_poly.type
_entity_poly.pdbx_seq_one_letter_code
_entity_poly.pdbx_strand_id
1 'polypeptide(L)'
;MFDRILSLSHVEKSHLEHSQCDFPAHLLGEYGDGRLTVSSSQIQDKQNEGSSPSVVSVCVSLDDKTSGERILVHSTTSCGDPLGFHCLWFRPRSESVLEFKTTPTVSEPSQTMCSNDHEFELVPWTTLASNKPQKSLCGFFGQYSTPREMWLGGDCYSLSVDCDQLNSFKLVAFHCQTGEAYDARTYSCLGTWKEGELMFVYTQTGSTSTSINKKTELFCFISQQHDGNLFVAPVGSHCERDFNFTANSDKTIVLNQQQYCRSNVGSGDLQPKTKTENKDGLQQIQHSPVVSEYERTGNTNNKAHNSNEKSMNFMIMVALFLFFKLNY
;
A
#
# COMPACT_ATOMS: atom_id res chain seq x y z
N MET A 1 24.45 1.99 -56.50
CA MET A 1 24.59 1.08 -55.34
C MET A 1 24.84 1.99 -54.15
N PHE A 2 24.11 1.78 -53.06
CA PHE A 2 23.92 2.67 -51.90
C PHE A 2 22.76 3.66 -52.01
N ASP A 3 21.56 3.16 -51.70
CA ASP A 3 20.61 3.88 -50.87
C ASP A 3 19.95 2.87 -49.92
N ARG A 4 20.46 2.85 -48.69
CA ARG A 4 19.79 2.29 -47.51
C ARG A 4 20.19 3.19 -46.34
N ILE A 5 19.18 3.58 -45.58
CA ILE A 5 19.15 4.04 -44.19
C ILE A 5 18.31 5.33 -44.17
N LEU A 6 17.04 5.18 -43.82
CA LEU A 6 16.20 6.13 -43.08
C LEU A 6 14.84 5.45 -42.86
N SER A 7 14.76 4.62 -41.82
CA SER A 7 13.47 4.16 -41.27
C SER A 7 13.51 4.13 -39.73
N LEU A 8 14.00 5.24 -39.16
CA LEU A 8 13.96 5.55 -37.73
C LEU A 8 13.42 6.99 -37.62
N SER A 9 12.11 7.23 -37.78
CA SER A 9 11.59 8.60 -37.61
C SER A 9 10.07 8.80 -37.54
N HIS A 10 9.25 7.80 -37.19
CA HIS A 10 7.82 8.06 -36.94
C HIS A 10 7.41 7.80 -35.48
N VAL A 11 7.85 6.69 -34.91
CA VAL A 11 7.60 6.37 -33.49
C VAL A 11 8.32 7.36 -32.57
N GLU A 12 9.55 7.76 -32.89
CA GLU A 12 10.32 8.68 -32.02
C GLU A 12 9.78 10.14 -32.05
N LYS A 13 9.03 10.52 -33.09
CA LYS A 13 8.55 11.90 -33.27
C LYS A 13 7.30 12.24 -32.45
N SER A 14 6.36 11.31 -32.28
CA SER A 14 5.13 11.57 -31.52
C SER A 14 5.32 11.60 -30.00
N HIS A 15 6.33 10.89 -29.49
CA HIS A 15 6.65 10.83 -28.06
C HIS A 15 7.35 12.11 -27.55
N LEU A 16 8.15 12.75 -28.40
CA LEU A 16 8.87 13.98 -28.06
C LEU A 16 8.02 15.25 -28.14
N GLU A 17 6.89 15.25 -28.87
CA GLU A 17 6.04 16.45 -28.98
C GLU A 17 5.37 16.82 -27.65
N HIS A 18 5.11 15.84 -26.78
CA HIS A 18 4.40 16.05 -25.51
C HIS A 18 5.29 15.98 -24.28
N SER A 19 6.53 15.50 -24.41
CA SER A 19 7.47 15.44 -23.29
C SER A 19 7.95 16.83 -22.91
N GLN A 20 7.66 17.25 -21.67
CA GLN A 20 8.00 18.59 -21.16
C GLN A 20 8.66 18.58 -19.77
N CYS A 21 8.82 17.39 -19.18
CA CYS A 21 9.46 17.19 -17.88
C CYS A 21 10.18 15.84 -17.82
N ASP A 22 11.00 15.67 -16.77
CA ASP A 22 11.59 14.39 -16.40
C ASP A 22 10.82 13.78 -15.22
N PHE A 23 10.78 12.44 -15.18
CA PHE A 23 10.29 11.72 -14.01
C PHE A 23 11.24 11.92 -12.81
N PRO A 24 10.70 12.13 -11.60
CA PRO A 24 11.51 12.31 -10.40
C PRO A 24 12.50 11.18 -10.15
N ALA A 25 13.72 11.54 -9.71
CA ALA A 25 14.83 10.60 -9.51
C ALA A 25 14.50 9.44 -8.54
N HIS A 26 13.63 9.68 -7.57
CA HIS A 26 13.22 8.67 -6.57
C HIS A 26 12.25 7.61 -7.12
N LEU A 27 11.68 7.82 -8.32
CA LEU A 27 10.82 6.86 -9.00
C LEU A 27 11.57 5.99 -10.01
N LEU A 28 12.82 6.34 -10.31
CA LEU A 28 13.61 5.64 -11.34
C LEU A 28 13.93 4.21 -10.90
N GLY A 29 13.76 3.26 -11.82
CA GLY A 29 14.05 1.86 -11.55
C GLY A 29 13.14 0.90 -12.30
N GLU A 30 13.29 -0.39 -11.96
CA GLU A 30 12.47 -1.48 -12.48
C GLU A 30 11.71 -2.14 -11.34
N TYR A 31 10.42 -2.37 -11.55
CA TYR A 31 9.49 -2.89 -10.57
C TYR A 31 8.64 -4.03 -11.13
N GLY A 32 8.24 -4.95 -10.24
CA GLY A 32 7.30 -6.02 -10.56
C GLY A 32 7.85 -7.04 -11.56
N ASP A 33 9.12 -7.42 -11.43
CA ASP A 33 9.80 -8.34 -12.36
C ASP A 33 9.86 -7.78 -13.79
N GLY A 34 10.19 -6.50 -13.90
CA GLY A 34 10.28 -5.78 -15.18
C GLY A 34 8.93 -5.48 -15.84
N ARG A 35 7.82 -5.59 -15.09
CA ARG A 35 6.50 -5.09 -15.48
C ARG A 35 6.54 -3.59 -15.72
N LEU A 36 7.04 -2.84 -14.74
CA LEU A 36 7.11 -1.38 -14.80
C LEU A 36 8.58 -0.95 -14.82
N THR A 37 8.96 -0.17 -15.82
CA THR A 37 10.30 0.44 -15.93
C THR A 37 10.15 1.95 -15.99
N VAL A 38 10.76 2.66 -15.05
CA VAL A 38 10.72 4.12 -14.97
C VAL A 38 12.12 4.66 -15.24
N SER A 39 12.24 5.43 -16.32
CA SER A 39 13.44 6.19 -16.69
C SER A 39 13.16 7.69 -16.55
N SER A 40 14.17 8.54 -16.71
CA SER A 40 13.97 9.98 -16.62
C SER A 40 12.99 10.51 -17.67
N SER A 41 12.99 9.94 -18.89
CA SER A 41 12.17 10.42 -20.00
C SER A 41 10.83 9.71 -20.15
N GLN A 42 10.74 8.44 -19.76
CA GLN A 42 9.54 7.63 -19.99
C GLN A 42 9.32 6.53 -18.94
N ILE A 43 8.06 6.11 -18.85
CA ILE A 43 7.63 4.89 -18.17
C ILE A 43 7.25 3.86 -19.23
N GLN A 44 7.66 2.61 -19.03
CA GLN A 44 7.20 1.46 -19.80
C GLN A 44 6.45 0.50 -18.86
N ASP A 45 5.18 0.21 -19.16
CA ASP A 45 4.35 -0.78 -18.46
C ASP A 45 4.03 -1.95 -19.40
N LYS A 46 4.59 -3.12 -19.08
CA LYS A 46 4.31 -4.38 -19.77
C LYS A 46 3.06 -4.97 -19.15
N GLN A 47 1.94 -4.84 -19.84
CA GLN A 47 0.70 -5.44 -19.36
C GLN A 47 0.83 -6.97 -19.31
N ASN A 48 0.22 -7.58 -18.29
CA ASN A 48 0.38 -9.00 -17.95
C ASN A 48 -0.26 -9.98 -18.96
N GLU A 49 -0.87 -9.51 -20.05
CA GLU A 49 -1.50 -10.37 -21.06
C GLU A 49 -0.60 -10.53 -22.29
N GLY A 50 -0.21 -11.77 -22.58
CA GLY A 50 0.87 -12.18 -23.48
C GLY A 50 0.77 -11.75 -24.96
N SER A 51 -0.18 -10.89 -25.34
CA SER A 51 -0.25 -10.27 -26.67
C SER A 51 -0.55 -8.77 -26.66
N SER A 52 -0.74 -8.14 -25.50
CA SER A 52 -1.01 -6.70 -25.43
C SER A 52 0.30 -5.91 -25.59
N PRO A 53 0.35 -4.89 -26.46
CA PRO A 53 1.53 -4.05 -26.57
C PRO A 53 1.81 -3.35 -25.24
N SER A 54 3.08 -3.24 -24.84
CA SER A 54 3.42 -2.47 -23.64
C SER A 54 3.00 -1.01 -23.81
N VAL A 55 2.59 -0.36 -22.73
CA VAL A 55 2.27 1.06 -22.71
C VAL A 55 3.53 1.86 -22.44
N VAL A 56 3.72 2.94 -23.19
CA VAL A 56 4.80 3.90 -22.98
C VAL A 56 4.18 5.25 -22.63
N SER A 57 4.60 5.81 -21.49
CA SER A 57 4.12 7.08 -20.98
C SER A 57 5.25 8.09 -20.88
N VAL A 58 5.05 9.30 -21.39
CA VAL A 58 6.00 10.41 -21.28
C VAL A 58 5.46 11.49 -20.35
N CYS A 59 6.35 12.15 -19.60
CA CYS A 59 6.00 13.20 -18.64
C CYS A 59 5.59 14.48 -19.37
N VAL A 60 4.40 15.00 -19.06
CA VAL A 60 3.86 16.27 -19.57
C VAL A 60 4.00 17.36 -18.52
N SER A 61 3.57 17.10 -17.28
CA SER A 61 3.79 18.03 -16.18
C SER A 61 3.79 17.32 -14.82
N LEU A 62 4.45 17.94 -13.84
CA LEU A 62 4.43 17.54 -12.44
C LEU A 62 3.43 18.43 -11.70
N ASP A 63 2.69 17.86 -10.75
CA ASP A 63 1.86 18.65 -9.84
C ASP A 63 2.72 19.20 -8.70
N ASP A 64 2.99 20.50 -8.75
CA ASP A 64 3.82 21.20 -7.76
C ASP A 64 3.27 21.08 -6.34
N LYS A 65 1.94 20.95 -6.19
CA LYS A 65 1.29 20.83 -4.87
C LYS A 65 1.61 19.52 -4.16
N THR A 66 1.88 18.47 -4.92
CA THR A 66 2.18 17.13 -4.41
C THR A 66 3.67 16.81 -4.49
N SER A 67 4.52 17.82 -4.67
CA SER A 67 5.98 17.65 -4.78
C SER A 67 6.38 16.62 -5.85
N GLY A 68 5.59 16.51 -6.93
CA GLY A 68 5.83 15.57 -8.01
C GLY A 68 5.39 14.12 -7.75
N GLU A 69 4.60 13.85 -6.69
CA GLU A 69 3.94 12.54 -6.53
C GLU A 69 2.89 12.30 -7.62
N ARG A 70 2.23 13.36 -8.10
CA ARG A 70 1.25 13.29 -9.19
C ARG A 70 1.83 13.85 -10.47
N ILE A 71 1.69 13.08 -11.54
CA ILE A 71 2.35 13.34 -12.82
C ILE A 71 1.31 13.22 -13.93
N LEU A 72 1.13 14.29 -14.69
CA LEU A 72 0.39 14.25 -15.95
C LEU A 72 1.28 13.59 -16.99
N VAL A 73 0.77 12.55 -17.63
CA VAL A 73 1.49 11.83 -18.68
C VAL A 73 0.63 11.74 -19.94
N HIS A 74 1.30 11.65 -21.08
CA HIS A 74 0.69 11.22 -22.33
C HIS A 74 1.14 9.80 -22.62
N SER A 75 0.20 8.90 -22.91
CA SER A 75 0.48 7.48 -23.11
C SER A 75 0.15 7.02 -24.52
N THR A 76 0.96 6.07 -24.97
CA THR A 76 0.86 5.42 -26.27
C THR A 76 1.11 3.92 -26.09
N THR A 77 0.62 3.10 -27.00
CA THR A 77 1.08 1.72 -27.10
C THR A 77 2.52 1.71 -27.64
N SER A 78 3.27 0.64 -27.40
CA SER A 78 4.59 0.42 -28.00
C SER A 78 4.55 0.29 -29.54
N CYS A 79 3.35 0.14 -30.11
CA CYS A 79 3.11 0.20 -31.55
C CYS A 79 2.91 1.65 -32.07
N GLY A 80 2.78 2.63 -31.18
CA GLY A 80 2.58 4.04 -31.49
C GLY A 80 1.13 4.51 -31.47
N ASP A 81 0.17 3.66 -31.07
CA ASP A 81 -1.25 4.07 -30.98
C ASP A 81 -1.47 4.98 -29.77
N PRO A 82 -2.07 6.17 -29.94
CA PRO A 82 -2.30 7.08 -28.82
C PRO A 82 -3.39 6.55 -27.89
N LEU A 83 -3.10 6.52 -26.59
CA LEU A 83 -4.09 6.21 -25.54
C LEU A 83 -4.67 7.49 -24.92
N GLY A 84 -3.91 8.59 -24.96
CA GLY A 84 -4.29 9.90 -24.45
C GLY A 84 -3.57 10.30 -23.16
N PHE A 85 -4.07 11.36 -22.54
CA PHE A 85 -3.54 11.94 -21.31
C PHE A 85 -4.19 11.30 -20.08
N HIS A 86 -3.41 11.13 -19.02
CA HIS A 86 -3.92 10.70 -17.72
C HIS A 86 -2.93 11.06 -16.61
N CYS A 87 -3.35 10.86 -15.38
CA CYS A 87 -2.54 11.15 -14.21
C CYS A 87 -2.08 9.87 -13.51
N LEU A 88 -0.79 9.82 -13.23
CA LEU A 88 -0.19 8.83 -12.36
C LEU A 88 0.01 9.46 -10.98
N TRP A 89 -0.42 8.77 -9.94
CA TRP A 89 -0.13 9.17 -8.55
C TRP A 89 0.75 8.12 -7.91
N PHE A 90 2.02 8.44 -7.75
CA PHE A 90 3.03 7.60 -7.11
C PHE A 90 3.12 7.87 -5.61
N ARG A 91 3.33 6.81 -4.84
CA ARG A 91 3.68 6.85 -3.42
C ARG A 91 4.79 5.85 -3.12
N PRO A 92 6.02 6.32 -2.92
CA PRO A 92 7.09 5.49 -2.37
C PRO A 92 6.71 5.04 -0.95
N ARG A 93 6.73 3.74 -0.70
CA ARG A 93 6.44 3.13 0.62
C ARG A 93 7.68 2.64 1.34
N SER A 94 8.76 2.41 0.59
CA SER A 94 10.12 2.18 1.07
C SER A 94 11.09 2.40 -0.09
N GLU A 95 12.38 2.17 0.11
CA GLU A 95 13.36 2.14 -0.98
C GLU A 95 13.07 1.08 -2.06
N SER A 96 12.20 0.11 -1.77
CA SER A 96 11.93 -1.03 -2.65
C SER A 96 10.46 -1.28 -2.91
N VAL A 97 9.56 -0.48 -2.36
CA VAL A 97 8.12 -0.62 -2.58
C VAL A 97 7.55 0.68 -3.08
N LEU A 98 6.89 0.61 -4.22
CA LEU A 98 6.19 1.71 -4.86
C LEU A 98 4.71 1.35 -4.98
N GLU A 99 3.85 2.28 -4.58
CA GLU A 99 2.43 2.22 -4.95
C GLU A 99 2.13 3.26 -6.01
N PHE A 100 1.21 2.96 -6.91
CA PHE A 100 0.66 3.96 -7.82
C PHE A 100 -0.81 3.75 -8.14
N LYS A 101 -1.48 4.84 -8.52
CA LYS A 101 -2.80 4.87 -9.16
C LYS A 101 -2.71 5.50 -10.53
N THR A 102 -3.62 5.12 -11.42
CA THR A 102 -3.72 5.65 -12.79
C THR A 102 -5.16 6.05 -13.08
N THR A 103 -5.40 7.32 -13.42
CA THR A 103 -6.75 7.76 -13.82
C THR A 103 -7.11 7.20 -15.20
N PRO A 104 -8.39 7.18 -15.58
CA PRO A 104 -8.79 6.96 -16.97
C PRO A 104 -8.12 7.95 -17.93
N THR A 105 -7.98 7.56 -19.20
CA THR A 105 -7.40 8.42 -20.24
C THR A 105 -8.41 9.40 -20.81
N VAL A 106 -7.92 10.58 -21.20
CA VAL A 106 -8.68 11.63 -21.89
C VAL A 106 -7.92 12.12 -23.12
N SER A 107 -8.63 12.63 -24.12
CA SER A 107 -8.02 13.16 -25.34
C SER A 107 -7.35 14.53 -25.13
N GLU A 108 -7.89 15.36 -24.24
CA GLU A 108 -7.40 16.71 -23.97
C GLU A 108 -7.15 16.87 -22.46
N PRO A 109 -5.94 17.26 -22.04
CA PRO A 109 -5.63 17.41 -20.63
C PRO A 109 -6.15 18.75 -20.10
N SER A 110 -6.58 18.77 -18.84
CA SER A 110 -6.81 20.01 -18.10
C SER A 110 -5.71 20.20 -17.05
N GLN A 111 -5.38 21.45 -16.73
CA GLN A 111 -4.34 21.77 -15.75
C GLN A 111 -4.64 21.22 -14.34
N THR A 112 -5.92 21.00 -14.02
CA THR A 112 -6.36 20.54 -12.70
C THR A 112 -6.58 19.02 -12.62
N MET A 113 -6.41 18.30 -13.73
CA MET A 113 -6.73 16.86 -13.81
C MET A 113 -5.99 16.06 -12.73
N CYS A 114 -4.70 16.32 -12.54
CA CYS A 114 -3.90 15.58 -11.56
C CYS A 114 -4.05 16.12 -10.13
N SER A 115 -4.61 17.31 -9.94
CA SER A 115 -4.81 17.90 -8.61
C SER A 115 -6.15 17.51 -7.96
N ASN A 116 -7.08 16.92 -8.71
CA ASN A 116 -8.40 16.54 -8.20
C ASN A 116 -8.40 15.12 -7.63
N ASP A 117 -8.54 14.99 -6.31
CA ASP A 117 -8.54 13.69 -5.62
C ASP A 117 -9.68 12.77 -6.05
N HIS A 118 -10.81 13.34 -6.48
CA HIS A 118 -11.98 12.57 -6.93
C HIS A 118 -11.68 11.69 -8.16
N GLU A 119 -10.74 12.11 -9.02
CA GLU A 119 -10.31 11.31 -10.18
C GLU A 119 -9.64 9.99 -9.77
N PHE A 120 -9.19 9.89 -8.51
CA PHE A 120 -8.49 8.74 -7.97
C PHE A 120 -9.29 7.94 -6.94
N GLU A 121 -10.48 8.40 -6.52
CA GLU A 121 -11.26 7.79 -5.44
C GLU A 121 -11.60 6.33 -5.73
N LEU A 122 -12.04 6.03 -6.96
CA LEU A 122 -12.46 4.69 -7.37
C LEU A 122 -11.32 3.85 -7.97
N VAL A 123 -10.12 4.41 -8.11
CA VAL A 123 -8.97 3.72 -8.68
C VAL A 123 -8.23 2.97 -7.57
N PRO A 124 -8.06 1.63 -7.66
CA PRO A 124 -7.30 0.88 -6.67
C PRO A 124 -5.80 1.19 -6.77
N TRP A 125 -5.10 1.06 -5.65
CA TRP A 125 -3.64 1.13 -5.66
C TRP A 125 -3.06 -0.12 -6.30
N THR A 126 -2.00 0.06 -7.09
CA THR A 126 -1.12 -1.02 -7.53
C THR A 126 0.17 -0.93 -6.75
N THR A 127 0.46 -1.93 -5.91
CA THR A 127 1.75 -2.07 -5.22
C THR A 127 2.71 -2.93 -6.04
N LEU A 128 3.95 -2.48 -6.21
CA LEU A 128 5.04 -3.23 -6.81
C LEU A 128 6.30 -3.16 -5.95
N ALA A 129 7.06 -4.26 -5.92
CA ALA A 129 8.42 -4.27 -5.41
C ALA A 129 9.43 -3.95 -6.52
N SER A 130 10.56 -3.33 -6.19
CA SER A 130 11.70 -3.23 -7.10
C SER A 130 12.25 -4.62 -7.44
N ASN A 131 12.88 -4.77 -8.60
CA ASN A 131 13.41 -6.07 -9.05
C ASN A 131 14.50 -6.66 -8.11
N LYS A 132 15.16 -5.80 -7.32
CA LYS A 132 16.13 -6.18 -6.30
C LYS A 132 15.72 -5.55 -4.97
N PRO A 133 14.71 -6.11 -4.30
CA PRO A 133 14.12 -5.43 -3.16
C PRO A 133 15.05 -5.52 -1.95
N GLN A 134 15.28 -4.36 -1.33
CA GLN A 134 15.89 -4.25 -0.03
C GLN A 134 14.86 -4.56 1.06
N LYS A 135 15.33 -5.20 2.13
CA LYS A 135 14.48 -5.53 3.27
C LYS A 135 14.27 -4.28 4.15
N SER A 136 13.05 -4.08 4.61
CA SER A 136 12.68 -3.04 5.58
C SER A 136 12.30 -3.65 6.93
N LEU A 137 12.17 -2.82 7.96
CA LEU A 137 11.54 -3.23 9.22
C LEU A 137 10.09 -3.67 8.98
N CYS A 138 9.62 -4.66 9.72
CA CYS A 138 8.25 -5.19 9.58
C CYS A 138 7.18 -4.36 10.30
N GLY A 139 7.54 -3.56 11.30
CA GLY A 139 6.59 -2.75 12.10
C GLY A 139 5.96 -3.47 13.29
N PHE A 140 6.12 -4.79 13.40
CA PHE A 140 5.84 -5.58 14.62
C PHE A 140 7.14 -5.94 15.33
N PHE A 141 7.07 -6.15 16.65
CA PHE A 141 8.25 -6.49 17.46
C PHE A 141 7.92 -7.55 18.50
N GLY A 142 8.79 -8.56 18.62
CA GLY A 142 8.67 -9.61 19.64
C GLY A 142 7.83 -10.81 19.20
N GLN A 143 7.17 -11.44 20.17
CA GLN A 143 6.43 -12.69 19.96
C GLN A 143 4.96 -12.53 20.32
N TYR A 144 4.11 -13.07 19.48
CA TYR A 144 2.65 -13.02 19.57
C TYR A 144 2.08 -14.42 19.39
N SER A 145 0.97 -14.71 20.07
CA SER A 145 0.25 -15.98 19.94
C SER A 145 -1.25 -15.77 20.07
N THR A 146 -2.05 -16.65 19.48
CA THR A 146 -3.50 -16.68 19.69
C THR A 146 -3.82 -16.70 21.19
N PRO A 147 -4.69 -15.79 21.69
CA PRO A 147 -5.10 -15.76 23.09
C PRO A 147 -5.66 -17.10 23.57
N ARG A 148 -5.32 -17.51 24.80
CA ARG A 148 -5.69 -18.84 25.33
C ARG A 148 -7.20 -19.05 25.40
N GLU A 149 -7.93 -17.97 25.60
CA GLU A 149 -9.40 -17.95 25.67
C GLU A 149 -10.04 -18.37 24.33
N MET A 150 -9.29 -18.29 23.22
CA MET A 150 -9.74 -18.63 21.87
C MET A 150 -9.34 -20.04 21.41
N TRP A 151 -8.72 -20.86 22.27
CA TRP A 151 -8.18 -22.19 21.91
C TRP A 151 -9.24 -23.31 21.75
N LEU A 152 -10.53 -22.99 21.80
CA LEU A 152 -11.61 -23.97 21.80
C LEU A 152 -11.79 -24.60 20.40
N GLY A 153 -11.04 -25.68 20.13
CA GLY A 153 -11.28 -26.62 19.03
C GLY A 153 -10.92 -26.14 17.62
N GLY A 154 -10.20 -25.03 17.50
CA GLY A 154 -9.78 -24.46 16.23
C GLY A 154 -8.27 -24.49 16.00
N ASP A 155 -7.87 -23.73 14.99
CA ASP A 155 -6.48 -23.49 14.63
C ASP A 155 -5.95 -22.25 15.37
N CYS A 156 -4.71 -22.37 15.83
CA CYS A 156 -3.99 -21.33 16.55
C CYS A 156 -2.82 -20.83 15.69
N TYR A 157 -2.40 -19.61 15.99
CA TYR A 157 -1.35 -18.93 15.25
C TYR A 157 -0.31 -18.35 16.19
N SER A 158 0.94 -18.33 15.73
CA SER A 158 2.00 -17.55 16.37
C SER A 158 2.73 -16.72 15.34
N LEU A 159 3.05 -15.49 15.72
CA LEU A 159 3.85 -14.56 14.93
C LEU A 159 5.07 -14.19 15.75
N SER A 160 6.26 -14.39 15.20
CA SER A 160 7.51 -14.01 15.84
C SER A 160 8.39 -13.17 14.93
N VAL A 161 8.94 -12.11 15.49
CA VAL A 161 9.98 -11.29 14.89
C VAL A 161 11.25 -11.53 15.68
N ASP A 162 12.33 -11.90 15.01
CA ASP A 162 13.65 -12.01 15.64
C ASP A 162 14.11 -10.60 16.04
N CYS A 163 14.41 -10.40 17.32
CA CYS A 163 14.80 -9.10 17.85
C CYS A 163 16.17 -8.63 17.34
N ASP A 164 17.00 -9.55 16.85
CA ASP A 164 18.28 -9.22 16.21
C ASP A 164 18.10 -8.96 14.70
N GLN A 165 16.99 -9.43 14.11
CA GLN A 165 16.67 -9.28 12.70
C GLN A 165 15.21 -8.86 12.46
N LEU A 166 14.96 -7.55 12.64
CA LEU A 166 13.63 -6.92 12.59
C LEU A 166 13.00 -6.80 11.18
N ASN A 167 13.68 -7.31 10.15
CA ASN A 167 13.27 -7.21 8.75
C ASN A 167 12.58 -8.48 8.21
N SER A 168 12.29 -9.43 9.09
CA SER A 168 11.54 -10.63 8.78
C SER A 168 10.70 -11.10 9.96
N PHE A 169 9.59 -11.75 9.67
CA PHE A 169 8.78 -12.42 10.69
C PHE A 169 8.42 -13.84 10.25
N LYS A 170 8.17 -14.70 11.23
CA LYS A 170 7.67 -16.07 11.04
C LYS A 170 6.23 -16.14 11.49
N LEU A 171 5.36 -16.69 10.63
CA LEU A 171 3.97 -17.00 10.94
C LEU A 171 3.81 -18.51 10.96
N VAL A 172 3.26 -19.06 12.03
CA VAL A 172 3.05 -20.50 12.20
C VAL A 172 1.59 -20.75 12.55
N ALA A 173 0.96 -21.66 11.81
CA ALA A 173 -0.36 -22.20 12.12
C ALA A 173 -0.21 -23.60 12.72
N PHE A 174 -0.93 -23.85 13.81
CA PHE A 174 -0.85 -25.08 14.58
C PHE A 174 -2.18 -25.43 15.23
N HIS A 175 -2.42 -26.72 15.45
CA HIS A 175 -3.62 -27.15 16.15
C HIS A 175 -3.56 -26.75 17.62
N CYS A 176 -4.54 -25.97 18.11
CA CYS A 176 -4.53 -25.46 19.50
C CYS A 176 -4.44 -26.57 20.56
N GLN A 177 -5.02 -27.74 20.28
CA GLN A 177 -5.08 -28.87 21.22
C GLN A 177 -3.78 -29.66 21.33
N THR A 178 -3.12 -29.93 20.19
CA THR A 178 -1.92 -30.77 20.15
C THR A 178 -0.63 -29.97 20.14
N GLY A 179 -0.69 -28.69 19.74
CA GLY A 179 0.49 -27.86 19.48
C GLY A 179 1.23 -28.24 18.19
N GLU A 180 0.69 -29.16 17.39
CA GLU A 180 1.32 -29.60 16.15
C GLU A 180 1.19 -28.52 15.07
N ALA A 181 2.34 -28.03 14.60
CA ALA A 181 2.41 -27.07 13.51
C ALA A 181 2.21 -27.76 12.15
N TYR A 182 1.27 -27.27 11.36
CA TYR A 182 0.96 -27.80 10.03
C TYR A 182 1.24 -26.79 8.91
N ASP A 183 1.42 -25.49 9.22
CA ASP A 183 1.98 -24.51 8.30
C ASP A 183 2.95 -23.57 9.02
N ALA A 184 4.06 -23.25 8.38
CA ALA A 184 5.07 -22.35 8.91
C ALA A 184 5.77 -21.61 7.77
N ARG A 185 5.64 -20.28 7.75
CA ARG A 185 6.19 -19.43 6.70
C ARG A 185 7.02 -18.31 7.29
N THR A 186 8.10 -17.97 6.59
CA THR A 186 8.94 -16.82 6.91
C THR A 186 8.79 -15.77 5.82
N TYR A 187 8.51 -14.55 6.23
CA TYR A 187 8.30 -13.40 5.36
C TYR A 187 9.43 -12.41 5.58
N SER A 188 10.07 -11.96 4.49
CA SER A 188 10.94 -10.79 4.52
C SER A 188 10.11 -9.55 4.20
N CYS A 189 10.21 -8.53 5.04
CA CYS A 189 9.48 -7.28 4.87
C CYS A 189 10.22 -6.39 3.88
N LEU A 190 9.49 -5.79 2.95
CA LEU A 190 10.02 -4.93 1.88
C LEU A 190 9.62 -3.47 2.08
N GLY A 191 8.45 -3.24 2.68
CA GLY A 191 8.00 -1.90 3.08
C GLY A 191 6.91 -1.98 4.13
N THR A 192 6.88 -1.01 5.04
CA THR A 192 5.86 -0.88 6.07
C THR A 192 5.41 0.57 6.16
N TRP A 193 4.10 0.80 6.17
CA TRP A 193 3.52 2.13 6.33
C TRP A 193 2.22 2.07 7.11
N LYS A 194 1.83 3.22 7.67
CA LYS A 194 0.60 3.38 8.46
C LYS A 194 -0.35 4.33 7.75
N GLU A 195 -1.63 3.96 7.64
CA GLU A 195 -2.72 4.84 7.18
C GLU A 195 -3.84 4.80 8.22
N GLY A 196 -4.07 5.91 8.94
CA GLY A 196 -4.96 5.89 10.10
C GLY A 196 -4.45 4.94 11.16
N GLU A 197 -5.27 4.00 11.64
CA GLU A 197 -4.87 2.95 12.59
C GLU A 197 -4.40 1.64 11.94
N LEU A 198 -4.42 1.59 10.60
CA LEU A 198 -4.05 0.40 9.84
C LEU A 198 -2.56 0.46 9.52
N MET A 199 -1.85 -0.62 9.81
CA MET A 199 -0.46 -0.84 9.39
C MET A 199 -0.43 -1.87 8.27
N PHE A 200 0.21 -1.50 7.17
CA PHE A 200 0.44 -2.35 6.02
C PHE A 200 1.89 -2.82 6.02
N VAL A 201 2.09 -4.10 5.72
CA VAL A 201 3.42 -4.70 5.60
C VAL A 201 3.46 -5.45 4.28
N TYR A 202 4.24 -4.93 3.34
CA TYR A 202 4.50 -5.59 2.08
C TYR A 202 5.69 -6.53 2.23
N THR A 203 5.52 -7.77 1.80
CA THR A 203 6.46 -8.84 2.11
C THR A 203 6.74 -9.70 0.89
N GLN A 204 7.84 -10.43 0.96
CA GLN A 204 8.13 -11.56 0.10
C GLN A 204 8.33 -12.81 0.93
N THR A 205 7.87 -13.95 0.43
CA THR A 205 8.17 -15.24 1.06
C THR A 205 9.64 -15.61 0.89
N GLY A 206 10.24 -16.16 1.95
CA GLY A 206 11.58 -16.74 1.85
C GLY A 206 11.54 -17.97 0.94
N SER A 207 12.52 -18.08 0.03
CA SER A 207 12.72 -19.28 -0.78
C SER A 207 13.08 -20.45 0.14
N THR A 208 12.12 -21.29 0.49
CA THR A 208 12.43 -22.57 1.13
C THR A 208 13.14 -23.43 0.08
N SER A 209 14.44 -23.57 0.30
CA SER A 209 15.41 -24.19 -0.60
C SER A 209 15.10 -25.66 -0.88
N THR A 210 14.36 -25.96 -1.94
CA THR A 210 14.42 -27.26 -2.64
C THR A 210 13.99 -27.21 -4.11
N SER A 211 13.43 -26.11 -4.62
CA SER A 211 13.00 -26.01 -6.02
C SER A 211 13.66 -24.81 -6.70
N ILE A 212 14.52 -25.10 -7.69
CA ILE A 212 15.30 -24.15 -8.51
C ILE A 212 14.40 -23.15 -9.28
N ASN A 213 13.07 -23.35 -9.29
CA ASN A 213 12.12 -22.59 -10.09
C ASN A 213 10.96 -21.97 -9.27
N LYS A 214 11.04 -21.87 -7.94
CA LYS A 214 9.93 -21.27 -7.17
C LYS A 214 9.98 -19.74 -7.27
N LYS A 215 9.01 -19.15 -7.97
CA LYS A 215 8.78 -17.70 -8.03
C LYS A 215 8.56 -17.18 -6.61
N THR A 216 9.26 -16.11 -6.25
CA THR A 216 9.03 -15.39 -5.00
C THR A 216 7.63 -14.79 -5.02
N GLU A 217 6.80 -15.17 -4.03
CA GLU A 217 5.44 -14.64 -3.90
C GLU A 217 5.45 -13.39 -3.02
N LEU A 218 4.80 -12.34 -3.50
CA LEU A 218 4.61 -11.08 -2.79
C LEU A 218 3.26 -11.08 -2.07
N PHE A 219 3.27 -10.71 -0.79
CA PHE A 219 2.07 -10.63 0.04
C PHE A 219 2.02 -9.32 0.79
N CYS A 220 0.84 -8.74 0.87
CA CYS A 220 0.56 -7.65 1.79
C CYS A 220 -0.22 -8.16 2.99
N PHE A 221 0.23 -7.78 4.18
CA PHE A 221 -0.51 -7.95 5.42
C PHE A 221 -1.05 -6.60 5.87
N ILE A 222 -2.31 -6.60 6.31
CA ILE A 222 -2.88 -5.49 7.05
C ILE A 222 -2.94 -5.87 8.52
N SER A 223 -2.78 -4.89 9.38
CA SER A 223 -2.86 -5.10 10.81
C SER A 223 -3.41 -3.88 11.55
N GLN A 224 -4.00 -4.14 12.70
CA GLN A 224 -4.52 -3.13 13.60
C GLN A 224 -4.34 -3.60 15.04
N GLN A 225 -3.97 -2.67 15.93
CA GLN A 225 -3.94 -2.94 17.36
C GLN A 225 -5.25 -2.43 17.98
N HIS A 226 -5.98 -3.29 18.68
CA HIS A 226 -7.24 -2.95 19.33
C HIS A 226 -7.43 -3.80 20.59
N ASP A 227 -7.78 -3.16 21.71
CA ASP A 227 -7.99 -3.80 23.02
C ASP A 227 -6.84 -4.73 23.46
N GLY A 228 -5.60 -4.31 23.22
CA GLY A 228 -4.40 -5.09 23.57
C GLY A 228 -4.14 -6.31 22.68
N ASN A 229 -4.97 -6.53 21.67
CA ASN A 229 -4.78 -7.57 20.67
C ASN A 229 -4.28 -6.97 19.36
N LEU A 230 -3.46 -7.74 18.65
CA LEU A 230 -3.02 -7.49 17.30
C LEU A 230 -3.90 -8.31 16.35
N PHE A 231 -4.64 -7.62 15.49
CA PHE A 231 -5.38 -8.20 14.39
C PHE A 231 -4.47 -8.15 13.16
N VAL A 232 -4.29 -9.28 12.47
CA VAL A 232 -3.47 -9.38 11.25
C VAL A 232 -4.21 -10.20 10.21
N ALA A 233 -4.21 -9.76 8.97
CA ALA A 233 -4.79 -10.52 7.87
C ALA A 233 -4.00 -10.30 6.56
N PRO A 234 -3.91 -11.32 5.68
CA PRO A 234 -3.43 -11.12 4.32
C PRO A 234 -4.48 -10.39 3.47
N VAL A 235 -4.07 -9.38 2.70
CA VAL A 235 -4.96 -8.54 1.87
C VAL A 235 -4.56 -8.51 0.38
N GLY A 236 -3.91 -9.58 -0.09
CA GLY A 236 -3.49 -9.74 -1.48
C GLY A 236 -2.15 -9.07 -1.80
N SER A 237 -1.85 -8.92 -3.09
CA SER A 237 -0.56 -8.42 -3.60
C SER A 237 -0.50 -6.90 -3.79
N HIS A 238 -1.61 -6.19 -3.56
CA HIS A 238 -1.74 -4.75 -3.82
C HIS A 238 -2.22 -3.93 -2.61
N CYS A 239 -2.12 -4.50 -1.41
CA CYS A 239 -2.42 -3.79 -0.16
C CYS A 239 -3.79 -3.08 -0.16
N GLU A 240 -4.84 -3.86 -0.39
CA GLU A 240 -6.21 -3.36 -0.41
C GLU A 240 -6.59 -2.69 0.93
N ARG A 241 -7.19 -1.50 0.85
CA ARG A 241 -7.47 -0.65 2.02
C ARG A 241 -8.83 -0.91 2.65
N ASP A 242 -9.80 -1.38 1.87
CA ASP A 242 -11.17 -1.61 2.31
C ASP A 242 -11.31 -2.94 3.04
N PHE A 243 -10.48 -3.13 4.07
CA PHE A 243 -10.46 -4.35 4.88
C PHE A 243 -11.22 -4.16 6.19
N ASN A 244 -12.24 -4.99 6.38
CA ASN A 244 -13.00 -5.05 7.62
C ASN A 244 -12.66 -6.36 8.35
N PHE A 245 -11.95 -6.27 9.47
CA PHE A 245 -11.52 -7.44 10.26
C PHE A 245 -12.68 -8.32 10.73
N THR A 246 -13.82 -7.72 11.11
CA THR A 246 -14.99 -8.46 11.57
C THR A 246 -15.69 -9.20 10.42
N ALA A 247 -15.84 -8.54 9.27
CA ALA A 247 -16.47 -9.14 8.09
C ALA A 247 -15.57 -10.21 7.44
N ASN A 248 -14.25 -10.13 7.65
CA ASN A 248 -13.25 -11.08 7.16
C ASN A 248 -12.64 -11.89 8.32
N SER A 249 -13.49 -12.33 9.26
CA SER A 249 -13.04 -13.06 10.45
C SER A 249 -12.42 -14.42 10.13
N ASP A 250 -12.74 -15.02 8.98
CA ASP A 250 -12.16 -16.26 8.46
C ASP A 250 -10.69 -16.12 8.06
N LYS A 251 -10.24 -14.90 7.71
CA LYS A 251 -8.86 -14.58 7.33
C LYS A 251 -8.11 -13.78 8.39
N THR A 252 -8.79 -13.35 9.43
CA THR A 252 -8.24 -12.49 10.47
C THR A 252 -7.64 -13.32 11.59
N ILE A 253 -6.34 -13.12 11.83
CA ILE A 253 -5.60 -13.71 12.92
C ILE A 253 -5.60 -12.73 14.08
N VAL A 254 -6.07 -13.17 15.25
CA VAL A 254 -6.06 -12.39 16.50
C VAL A 254 -4.95 -12.91 17.39
N LEU A 255 -4.05 -12.02 17.80
CA LEU A 255 -2.87 -12.38 18.58
C LEU A 255 -2.70 -11.46 19.79
N ASN A 256 -2.20 -12.03 20.89
CA ASN A 256 -1.75 -11.26 22.06
C ASN A 256 -0.23 -11.35 22.19
N GLN A 257 0.40 -10.23 22.55
CA GLN A 257 1.85 -10.14 22.69
C GLN A 257 2.33 -10.88 23.93
N GLN A 258 3.14 -11.92 23.74
CA GLN A 258 3.70 -12.76 24.79
C GLN A 258 5.05 -12.25 25.29
N GLN A 259 5.86 -11.71 24.36
CA GLN A 259 7.21 -11.25 24.67
C GLN A 259 7.55 -9.99 23.86
N TYR A 260 8.16 -9.01 24.52
CA TYR A 260 8.72 -7.82 23.89
C TYR A 260 10.18 -8.04 23.52
N CYS A 261 10.63 -7.41 22.43
CA CYS A 261 12.06 -7.26 22.20
C CYS A 261 12.65 -6.37 23.29
N ARG A 262 13.66 -6.88 24.00
CA ARG A 262 14.37 -6.07 24.99
C ARG A 262 15.22 -5.05 24.26
N SER A 263 14.96 -3.77 24.48
CA SER A 263 15.90 -2.73 24.09
C SER A 263 17.20 -2.97 24.86
N ASN A 264 18.29 -3.33 24.16
CA ASN A 264 19.65 -3.14 24.69
C ASN A 264 20.01 -1.65 24.67
N VAL A 265 19.11 -0.80 25.16
CA VAL A 265 19.37 0.59 25.49
C VAL A 265 19.49 0.60 27.00
N GLY A 266 20.70 0.88 27.48
CA GLY A 266 21.01 0.95 28.89
C GLY A 266 19.97 1.78 29.64
N SER A 267 19.65 1.28 30.82
CA SER A 267 18.93 1.93 31.92
C SER A 267 19.02 3.46 31.86
N GLY A 268 17.92 4.11 31.53
CA GLY A 268 17.81 5.57 31.49
C GLY A 268 16.38 5.99 31.17
N ASP A 269 15.53 5.91 32.19
CA ASP A 269 14.21 6.54 32.32
C ASP A 269 13.20 6.38 31.18
N LEU A 270 12.17 5.56 31.45
CA LEU A 270 10.75 5.93 31.35
C LEU A 270 9.93 4.75 31.89
N GLN A 271 9.91 4.59 33.22
CA GLN A 271 8.83 3.84 33.87
C GLN A 271 7.59 4.74 33.96
N PRO A 272 6.39 4.25 33.61
CA PRO A 272 5.15 4.92 33.97
C PRO A 272 5.00 4.84 35.50
N LYS A 273 5.12 5.97 36.19
CA LYS A 273 4.79 6.05 37.62
C LYS A 273 3.30 5.80 37.81
N THR A 274 2.98 4.66 38.40
CA THR A 274 1.72 4.36 39.06
C THR A 274 1.43 5.45 40.11
N LYS A 275 0.25 6.06 40.02
CA LYS A 275 -0.26 7.01 41.03
C LYS A 275 -0.51 6.25 42.34
N THR A 276 0.12 6.69 43.42
CA THR A 276 -0.33 6.44 44.78
C THR A 276 -0.63 7.80 45.41
N GLU A 277 -1.86 7.97 45.87
CA GLU A 277 -2.30 9.12 46.65
C GLU A 277 -1.53 9.17 47.98
N ASN A 278 -1.01 10.35 48.34
CA ASN A 278 -1.16 10.85 49.70
C ASN A 278 -0.93 12.35 49.81
N LYS A 279 -1.58 12.90 50.84
CA LYS A 279 -1.92 14.29 51.11
C LYS A 279 -0.75 15.16 51.61
N ASP A 280 -1.03 16.46 51.54
CA ASP A 280 -0.50 17.60 52.31
C ASP A 280 0.81 18.26 51.90
N GLY A 281 0.74 19.60 51.72
CA GLY A 281 1.89 20.51 51.77
C GLY A 281 1.87 21.64 50.74
N LEU A 282 1.18 22.75 51.03
CA LEU A 282 1.26 24.04 50.33
C LEU A 282 2.71 24.56 50.21
N GLN A 283 3.09 25.06 49.02
CA GLN A 283 3.50 26.46 48.87
C GLN A 283 3.48 26.92 47.40
N GLN A 284 2.91 28.11 47.20
CA GLN A 284 2.68 28.82 45.95
C GLN A 284 3.96 29.42 45.37
N ILE A 285 4.06 29.51 44.03
CA ILE A 285 4.47 30.75 43.34
C ILE A 285 3.63 30.91 42.06
N GLN A 286 3.00 32.07 41.93
CA GLN A 286 2.20 32.54 40.81
C GLN A 286 3.07 32.95 39.61
N HIS A 287 2.61 32.71 38.38
CA HIS A 287 2.13 33.77 37.46
C HIS A 287 1.45 33.12 36.23
N SER A 288 0.24 33.58 35.96
CA SER A 288 -0.62 33.26 34.81
C SER A 288 -0.69 34.50 33.87
N PRO A 289 -1.61 34.59 32.91
CA PRO A 289 -1.73 33.82 31.67
C PRO A 289 -1.95 34.76 30.44
N VAL A 290 -2.04 34.21 29.24
CA VAL A 290 -2.89 34.81 28.19
C VAL A 290 -3.79 33.72 27.61
N VAL A 291 -5.09 33.98 27.77
CA VAL A 291 -6.26 33.26 27.28
C VAL A 291 -6.67 33.85 25.93
N SER A 292 -7.21 33.03 25.03
CA SER A 292 -8.41 33.40 24.26
C SER A 292 -9.03 32.15 23.64
N GLU A 293 -9.95 31.57 24.39
CA GLU A 293 -11.04 30.70 23.93
C GLU A 293 -12.13 31.58 23.26
N TYR A 294 -13.06 30.96 22.52
CA TYR A 294 -14.47 31.33 22.19
C TYR A 294 -14.79 30.79 20.78
N GLU A 295 -15.89 30.10 20.49
CA GLU A 295 -16.91 29.45 21.30
C GLU A 295 -17.76 28.57 20.35
N ARG A 296 -18.44 27.61 20.96
CA ARG A 296 -19.37 26.65 20.38
C ARG A 296 -20.75 27.29 20.21
N THR A 297 -21.41 27.08 19.07
CA THR A 297 -22.89 26.98 19.03
C THR A 297 -23.30 25.87 18.04
N GLY A 298 -24.16 24.97 18.50
CA GLY A 298 -24.82 23.98 17.65
C GLY A 298 -26.21 24.45 17.25
N ASN A 299 -26.74 23.94 16.14
CA ASN A 299 -28.13 23.52 16.06
C ASN A 299 -28.39 22.58 14.87
N THR A 300 -29.25 21.60 15.11
CA THR A 300 -29.80 20.60 14.19
C THR A 300 -30.72 21.23 13.13
N ASN A 301 -30.80 20.61 11.94
CA ASN A 301 -32.07 20.42 11.23
C ASN A 301 -31.96 19.39 10.08
N ASN A 302 -32.88 18.42 10.12
CA ASN A 302 -33.20 17.48 9.06
C ASN A 302 -33.83 18.19 7.84
N LYS A 303 -33.51 17.74 6.64
CA LYS A 303 -34.46 17.73 5.52
C LYS A 303 -34.12 16.62 4.52
N ALA A 304 -35.06 15.71 4.37
CA ALA A 304 -35.11 14.71 3.32
C ALA A 304 -35.22 15.39 1.95
N HIS A 305 -34.50 14.87 0.96
CA HIS A 305 -34.88 15.03 -0.44
C HIS A 305 -34.72 13.70 -1.17
N ASN A 306 -35.86 13.30 -1.74
CA ASN A 306 -36.07 12.15 -2.58
C ASN A 306 -35.61 12.47 -4.01
N SER A 307 -34.92 11.55 -4.69
CA SER A 307 -34.90 11.50 -6.15
C SER A 307 -34.48 10.11 -6.63
N ASN A 308 -35.49 9.29 -6.91
CA ASN A 308 -35.41 8.13 -7.80
C ASN A 308 -35.07 8.62 -9.22
N GLU A 309 -33.82 8.44 -9.67
CA GLU A 309 -33.49 8.42 -11.11
C GLU A 309 -32.09 7.83 -11.42
N LYS A 310 -31.70 6.71 -10.78
CA LYS A 310 -30.40 6.05 -11.06
C LYS A 310 -30.48 4.52 -11.25
N SER A 311 -31.66 3.98 -11.52
CA SER A 311 -31.85 2.52 -11.58
C SER A 311 -31.54 1.87 -12.94
N MET A 312 -31.15 2.60 -13.98
CA MET A 312 -30.92 2.02 -15.31
C MET A 312 -29.44 1.98 -15.77
N ASN A 313 -28.55 2.77 -15.16
CA ASN A 313 -27.10 2.71 -15.45
C ASN A 313 -26.32 1.74 -14.55
N PHE A 314 -26.93 1.26 -13.47
CA PHE A 314 -26.29 0.33 -12.54
C PHE A 314 -26.24 -1.12 -13.09
N MET A 315 -27.18 -1.51 -13.96
CA MET A 315 -27.21 -2.86 -14.55
C MET A 315 -26.19 -3.06 -15.69
N ILE A 316 -25.79 -2.00 -16.40
CA ILE A 316 -24.85 -2.11 -17.53
C ILE A 316 -23.38 -2.15 -17.05
N MET A 317 -23.06 -1.47 -15.93
CA MET A 317 -21.73 -1.53 -15.31
C MET A 317 -21.46 -2.89 -14.61
N VAL A 318 -22.48 -3.53 -14.05
CA VAL A 318 -22.36 -4.86 -13.41
C VAL A 318 -22.16 -5.96 -14.45
N ALA A 319 -22.71 -5.82 -15.67
CA ALA A 319 -22.51 -6.78 -16.76
C ALA A 319 -21.06 -6.78 -17.30
N LEU A 320 -20.39 -5.63 -17.33
CA LEU A 320 -18.99 -5.53 -17.75
C LEU A 320 -18.02 -6.08 -16.69
N PHE A 321 -18.34 -5.95 -15.40
CA PHE A 321 -17.52 -6.53 -14.33
C PHE A 321 -17.72 -8.04 -14.13
N LEU A 322 -18.90 -8.60 -14.48
CA LEU A 322 -19.15 -10.05 -14.38
C LEU A 322 -18.60 -10.85 -15.57
N PHE A 323 -18.43 -10.24 -16.76
CA PHE A 323 -17.80 -10.91 -17.90
C PHE A 323 -16.29 -11.16 -17.70
N PHE A 324 -15.61 -10.36 -16.87
CA PHE A 324 -14.20 -10.57 -16.51
C PHE A 324 -13.97 -11.57 -15.36
N LYS A 325 -15.03 -12.02 -14.68
CA LYS A 325 -14.93 -12.90 -13.50
C LYS A 325 -15.41 -14.34 -13.72
N LEU A 326 -15.80 -14.71 -14.95
CA LEU A 326 -16.31 -16.05 -15.30
C LEU A 326 -15.42 -16.85 -16.27
N ASN A 327 -14.18 -16.42 -16.50
CA ASN A 327 -13.16 -17.24 -17.17
C ASN A 327 -11.93 -17.41 -16.26
N TYR A 328 -12.15 -17.84 -15.02
CA TYR A 328 -11.23 -18.63 -14.19
C TYR A 328 -12.05 -19.33 -13.11
#